data_AF-A0A7S2VSP2-F1
#
_entry.id   AF-A0A7S2VSP2-F1
#
_cell.length_a   1.000
_cell.length_b   1.000
_cell.length_c   1.000
_cell.angle_alpha   90.00
_cell.angle_beta   90.00
_cell.angle_gamma   90.00
#
_symmetry.space_group_name_H-M   'P 1'
#
loop_
_entity.id
_entity.type
_entity.pdbx_description
1 polymer ?
#
loop_
_entity_poly.entity_id
_entity_poly.type
_entity_poly.pdbx_seq_one_letter_code
_entity_poly.pdbx_strand_id
1 'polypeptide(L)'
;AGEAEMKHVAMIDVKQGVFRCSPLPLWTVRPLVMKDVSLSEAGLMRTDAQAIWNALTNDVEALIAKGDEEVQRRRRELEARGGHGLAAPSLPLVRLRVEHAGFETISGQSFGQQFAGRVANPEEVLLFHRRGGSRGAAAVGEW
;
A
#
# COMPACT_ATOMS: atom_id res chain seq x y z
N ALA A 1 5.42 -2.96 4.95
CA ALA A 1 6.15 -1.67 4.86
C ALA A 1 7.08 -1.63 3.64
N GLY A 2 7.99 -2.60 3.45
CA GLY A 2 8.99 -2.53 2.36
C GLY A 2 8.46 -2.53 0.92
N GLU A 3 7.23 -2.99 0.67
CA GLU A 3 6.67 -2.97 -0.69
C GLU A 3 6.26 -1.57 -1.17
N ALA A 4 5.93 -0.65 -0.25
CA ALA A 4 5.46 0.70 -0.59
C ALA A 4 6.59 1.66 -1.01
N GLU A 5 7.83 1.37 -0.61
CA GLU A 5 8.97 2.20 -0.96
C GLU A 5 9.27 2.16 -2.47
N MET A 6 9.80 3.27 -2.96
CA MET A 6 10.18 3.43 -4.36
C MET A 6 11.18 2.35 -4.77
N LYS A 7 10.87 1.63 -5.85
CA LYS A 7 11.72 0.57 -6.36
C LYS A 7 12.91 1.16 -7.10
N HIS A 8 14.06 0.54 -6.91
CA HIS A 8 15.31 0.91 -7.53
C HIS A 8 15.99 -0.34 -8.10
N VAL A 9 16.77 -0.14 -9.15
CA VAL A 9 17.86 -1.05 -9.52
C VAL A 9 19.18 -0.40 -9.14
N ALA A 10 20.24 -1.19 -9.02
CA ALA A 10 21.57 -0.68 -8.70
C ALA A 10 22.45 -0.66 -9.96
N MET A 11 23.09 0.47 -10.23
CA MET A 11 24.24 0.52 -11.13
C MET A 11 25.51 0.32 -10.29
N ILE A 12 26.29 -0.71 -10.63
CA ILE A 12 27.50 -1.08 -9.89
C ILE A 12 28.70 -0.84 -10.79
N ASP A 13 29.51 0.16 -10.44
CA ASP A 13 30.77 0.46 -11.11
C ASP A 13 31.91 -0.24 -10.35
N VAL A 14 32.59 -1.20 -10.98
CA VAL A 14 33.69 -1.96 -10.37
C VAL A 14 35.02 -1.54 -10.98
N LYS A 15 35.99 -1.15 -10.15
CA LYS A 15 37.35 -0.80 -10.58
C LYS A 15 38.37 -1.23 -9.52
N GLN A 16 39.35 -2.04 -9.94
CA GLN A 16 40.49 -2.47 -9.12
C GLN A 16 40.08 -3.04 -7.74
N GLY A 17 39.07 -3.92 -7.71
CA GLY A 17 38.61 -4.56 -6.48
C GLY A 17 37.73 -3.68 -5.57
N VAL A 18 37.48 -2.43 -5.95
CA VAL A 18 36.53 -1.53 -5.28
C VAL A 18 35.30 -1.37 -6.16
N PHE A 19 34.12 -1.23 -5.53
CA PHE A 19 32.88 -0.95 -6.25
C PHE A 19 32.19 0.31 -5.71
N ARG A 20 31.46 0.99 -6.59
CA ARG A 20 30.50 2.03 -6.25
C ARG A 20 29.10 1.55 -6.64
N CYS A 21 28.16 1.63 -5.71
CA CYS A 21 26.76 1.29 -5.96
C CYS A 21 25.93 2.58 -6.03
N SER A 22 25.30 2.84 -7.18
CA SER A 22 24.45 4.00 -7.40
C SER A 22 23.01 3.54 -7.64
N PRO A 23 22.03 3.97 -6.81
CA PRO A 23 20.64 3.57 -7.00
C PRO A 23 20.02 4.31 -8.21
N LEU A 24 19.30 3.56 -9.04
CA LEU A 24 18.56 4.05 -10.19
C LEU A 24 17.05 3.81 -9.96
N PRO A 25 16.24 4.86 -9.78
CA PRO A 25 14.81 4.73 -9.52
C PRO A 25 14.02 4.17 -10.72
N LEU A 26 13.04 3.32 -10.42
CA LEU A 26 12.11 2.76 -11.42
C LEU A 26 10.81 3.57 -11.46
N TRP A 27 10.69 4.45 -12.46
CA TRP A 27 9.55 5.36 -12.63
C TRP A 27 8.29 4.70 -13.19
N THR A 28 8.44 3.59 -13.91
CA THR A 28 7.34 2.84 -14.55
C THR A 28 6.64 1.88 -13.60
N VAL A 29 7.18 1.66 -12.40
CA VAL A 29 6.54 0.82 -11.37
C VAL A 29 5.33 1.56 -10.81
N ARG A 30 4.21 0.86 -10.64
CA ARG A 30 2.99 1.42 -10.06
C ARG A 30 3.22 1.72 -8.58
N PRO A 31 3.00 2.97 -8.11
CA PRO A 31 3.18 3.29 -6.70
C PRO A 31 2.13 2.55 -5.85
N LEU A 32 2.58 1.98 -4.73
CA LEU A 32 1.73 1.41 -3.70
C LEU A 32 1.73 2.33 -2.49
N VAL A 33 0.55 2.82 -2.12
CA VAL A 33 0.33 3.57 -0.87
C VAL A 33 -0.44 2.69 0.09
N MET A 34 0.09 2.57 1.30
CA MET A 34 -0.50 1.71 2.33
C MET A 34 -0.54 2.38 3.69
N LYS A 35 -1.56 2.02 4.48
CA LYS A 35 -1.70 2.43 5.88
C LYS A 35 -2.20 1.26 6.70
N ASP A 36 -1.73 1.16 7.93
CA ASP A 36 -2.25 0.25 8.94
C ASP A 36 -3.18 1.03 9.89
N VAL A 37 -4.36 0.47 10.16
CA VAL A 37 -5.36 1.06 11.06
C VAL A 37 -5.93 0.00 11.99
N SER A 38 -6.19 0.39 13.24
CA SER A 38 -6.91 -0.43 14.20
C SER A 38 -8.29 0.14 14.46
N LEU A 39 -9.34 -0.65 14.17
CA LEU A 39 -10.71 -0.22 14.47
C LEU A 39 -10.91 0.00 15.98
N SER A 40 -10.13 -0.70 16.81
CA SER A 40 -10.16 -0.56 18.27
C SER A 40 -9.70 0.82 18.75
N GLU A 41 -8.82 1.48 18.00
CA GLU A 41 -8.28 2.82 18.31
C GLU A 41 -9.15 3.94 17.72
N ALA A 42 -10.08 3.61 16.83
CA ALA A 42 -10.92 4.58 16.12
C ALA A 42 -12.08 5.15 16.97
N GLY A 43 -12.30 4.63 18.18
CA GLY A 43 -13.40 5.06 19.06
C GLY A 43 -14.81 4.74 18.52
N LEU A 44 -14.91 3.83 17.55
CA LEU A 44 -16.16 3.44 16.91
C LEU A 44 -16.90 2.36 17.70
N MET A 45 -18.23 2.37 17.61
CA MET A 45 -19.02 1.23 18.10
C MET A 45 -18.76 0.00 17.21
N ARG A 46 -18.61 -1.16 17.85
CA ARG A 46 -18.29 -2.43 17.17
C ARG A 46 -19.36 -2.89 16.17
N THR A 47 -20.61 -2.49 16.40
CA THR A 47 -21.81 -2.88 15.65
C THR A 47 -22.29 -1.81 14.68
N ASP A 48 -21.56 -0.70 14.54
CA ASP A 48 -21.94 0.38 13.63
C ASP A 48 -21.20 0.23 12.31
N ALA A 49 -21.71 -0.68 11.46
CA ALA A 49 -21.15 -0.92 10.13
C ALA A 49 -21.06 0.35 9.28
N GLN A 50 -22.00 1.30 9.44
CA GLN A 50 -22.02 2.53 8.67
C GLN A 50 -20.91 3.49 9.12
N ALA A 51 -20.70 3.64 10.42
CA ALA A 51 -19.59 4.45 10.93
C ALA A 51 -18.23 3.84 10.55
N ILE A 52 -18.09 2.51 10.63
CA ILE A 52 -16.89 1.79 10.17
C ILE A 52 -16.66 2.04 8.68
N TRP A 53 -17.70 1.92 7.86
CA TRP A 53 -17.62 2.19 6.42
C TRP A 53 -17.12 3.60 6.15
N ASN A 54 -17.74 4.61 6.77
CA ASN A 54 -17.38 6.01 6.56
C ASN A 54 -15.94 6.32 7.01
N ALA A 55 -15.51 5.75 8.15
CA ALA A 55 -14.15 5.93 8.65
C ALA A 55 -13.11 5.33 7.67
N LEU A 56 -13.34 4.10 7.21
CA LEU A 56 -12.46 3.45 6.24
C LEU A 56 -12.47 4.17 4.88
N THR A 57 -13.61 4.70 4.45
CA THR A 57 -13.70 5.51 3.22
C THR A 57 -12.80 6.73 3.33
N ASN A 58 -12.84 7.48 4.44
CA ASN A 58 -11.97 8.64 4.64
C ASN A 58 -10.48 8.29 4.60
N ASP A 59 -10.10 7.15 5.20
CA ASP A 59 -8.72 6.66 5.17
C ASP A 59 -8.26 6.30 3.75
N VAL A 60 -9.14 5.65 2.97
CA VAL A 60 -8.83 5.29 1.58
C VAL A 60 -8.78 6.52 0.68
N GLU A 61 -9.67 7.49 0.85
CA GLU A 61 -9.63 8.77 0.12
C GLU A 61 -8.30 9.50 0.35
N ALA A 62 -7.83 9.55 1.60
CA ALA A 62 -6.53 10.12 1.93
C ALA A 62 -5.36 9.35 1.30
N LEU A 63 -5.46 8.01 1.19
CA LEU A 63 -4.46 7.21 0.48
C LEU A 63 -4.50 7.45 -1.04
N ILE A 64 -5.68 7.53 -1.65
CA ILE A 64 -5.83 7.83 -3.08
C ILE A 64 -5.15 9.15 -3.41
N ALA A 65 -5.42 10.21 -2.63
CA ALA A 65 -4.78 11.52 -2.82
C ALA A 65 -3.25 11.43 -2.79
N LYS A 66 -2.67 10.72 -1.81
CA LYS A 66 -1.22 10.48 -1.73
C LYS A 66 -0.70 9.67 -2.93
N GLY A 67 -1.46 8.69 -3.38
CA GLY A 67 -1.13 7.86 -4.53
C GLY A 67 -1.12 8.67 -5.84
N ASP A 68 -2.10 9.55 -6.02
CA ASP A 68 -2.21 10.44 -7.17
C ASP A 68 -1.07 11.46 -7.20
N GLU A 69 -0.72 12.04 -6.06
CA GLU A 69 0.45 12.93 -5.94
C GLU A 69 1.75 12.22 -6.36
N GLU A 70 1.95 10.97 -5.91
CA GLU A 70 3.12 10.17 -6.28
C GLU A 70 3.12 9.80 -7.77
N VAL A 71 1.96 9.46 -8.35
CA VAL A 71 1.81 9.25 -9.80
C VAL A 71 2.22 10.50 -10.58
N GLN A 72 1.74 11.67 -10.17
CA GLN A 72 2.09 12.94 -10.84
C GLN A 72 3.57 13.28 -10.68
N ARG A 73 4.15 13.04 -9.50
CA ARG A 73 5.59 13.22 -9.27
C ARG A 73 6.41 12.34 -10.22
N ARG A 74 6.09 11.05 -10.31
CA ARG A 74 6.78 10.10 -11.21
C ARG A 74 6.65 10.49 -12.68
N ARG A 75 5.48 10.98 -13.09
CA ARG A 75 5.26 11.49 -14.45
C ARG A 75 6.21 12.66 -14.77
N ARG A 76 6.25 13.68 -13.91
CA ARG A 76 7.13 14.84 -14.09
C ARG A 76 8.61 14.45 -14.15
N GLU A 77 9.04 13.55 -13.27
CA GLU A 77 10.42 13.05 -13.24
C GLU A 77 10.79 12.27 -14.52
N LEU A 78 9.87 11.46 -15.04
CA LEU A 78 10.09 10.70 -16.26
C LEU A 78 10.16 11.61 -17.50
N GLU A 79 9.27 12.62 -17.56
CA GLU A 79 9.27 13.63 -18.62
C GLU A 79 10.57 14.44 -18.61
N ALA A 80 11.02 14.91 -17.44
CA ALA A 80 12.26 15.68 -17.30
C ALA A 80 13.52 14.90 -17.74
N ARG A 81 13.49 13.56 -17.66
CA ARG A 81 14.58 12.67 -18.07
C ARG A 81 14.55 12.30 -19.56
N GLY A 82 13.67 12.92 -20.35
CA GLY A 82 13.59 12.70 -21.79
C GLY A 82 12.76 11.48 -22.20
N GLY A 83 11.87 11.00 -21.31
CA GLY A 83 10.81 10.01 -21.54
C GLY A 83 10.92 9.22 -22.85
N HIS A 84 11.82 8.23 -22.89
CA HIS A 84 12.13 7.40 -24.07
C HIS A 84 10.97 6.44 -24.44
N GLY A 85 9.77 6.97 -24.71
CA GLY A 85 8.55 6.17 -24.93
C GLY A 85 8.00 5.47 -23.69
N LEU A 86 8.55 5.77 -22.51
CA LEU A 86 8.09 5.23 -21.22
C LEU A 86 6.99 6.13 -20.64
N ALA A 87 6.02 5.52 -19.96
CA ALA A 87 4.95 6.22 -19.26
C ALA A 87 4.88 5.79 -17.79
N ALA A 88 4.68 6.77 -16.89
CA ALA A 88 4.35 6.48 -15.50
C ALA A 88 2.91 5.91 -15.41
N PRO A 89 2.65 4.93 -14.52
CA PRO A 89 1.32 4.38 -14.32
C PRO A 89 0.29 5.46 -13.93
N SER A 90 -0.93 5.35 -14.46
CA SER A 90 -1.96 6.38 -14.31
C SER A 90 -2.72 6.35 -12.97
N LEU A 91 -2.84 5.18 -12.34
CA LEU A 91 -3.59 4.98 -11.09
C LEU A 91 -2.68 4.35 -10.03
N PRO A 92 -2.78 4.73 -8.75
CA PRO A 92 -2.02 4.08 -7.68
C PRO A 92 -2.60 2.70 -7.32
N LEU A 93 -1.79 1.89 -6.64
CA LEU A 93 -2.29 0.79 -5.80
C LEU A 93 -2.52 1.33 -4.41
N VAL A 94 -3.68 1.03 -3.83
CA VAL A 94 -4.04 1.47 -2.47
C VAL A 94 -4.30 0.26 -1.60
N ARG A 95 -3.74 0.25 -0.38
CA ARG A 95 -4.00 -0.83 0.59
C ARG A 95 -4.15 -0.31 2.02
N LEU A 96 -5.34 -0.47 2.57
CA LEU A 96 -5.63 -0.20 3.97
C LEU A 96 -5.67 -1.53 4.74
N ARG A 97 -4.73 -1.72 5.65
CA ARG A 97 -4.65 -2.90 6.52
C ARG A 97 -5.46 -2.63 7.78
N VAL A 98 -6.56 -3.36 7.94
CA VAL A 98 -7.54 -3.10 8.99
C VAL A 98 -7.48 -4.19 10.04
N GLU A 99 -7.07 -3.83 11.25
CA GLU A 99 -7.24 -4.68 12.42
C GLU A 99 -8.69 -4.57 12.91
N HIS A 100 -9.44 -5.68 12.85
CA HIS A 100 -10.90 -5.66 13.06
C HIS A 100 -11.39 -6.56 14.21
N ALA A 101 -10.55 -6.81 15.22
CA ALA A 101 -10.83 -7.75 16.29
C ALA A 101 -12.15 -7.43 17.04
N GLY A 102 -13.21 -8.21 16.75
CA GLY A 102 -14.54 -8.09 17.35
C GLY A 102 -15.35 -6.88 16.86
N PHE A 103 -15.06 -6.39 15.65
CA PHE A 103 -15.89 -5.42 14.91
C PHE A 103 -16.70 -6.15 13.85
N GLU A 104 -17.85 -5.58 13.50
CA GLU A 104 -18.65 -6.04 12.38
C GLU A 104 -17.85 -5.99 11.08
N THR A 105 -17.96 -7.07 10.29
CA THR A 105 -17.20 -7.22 9.04
C THR A 105 -17.96 -6.63 7.87
N ILE A 106 -17.32 -5.71 7.16
CA ILE A 106 -17.80 -5.22 5.86
C ILE A 106 -17.18 -6.04 4.72
N SER A 107 -17.90 -6.15 3.61
CA SER A 107 -17.36 -6.77 2.38
C SER A 107 -16.29 -5.87 1.76
N GLY A 108 -15.03 -6.33 1.77
CA GLY A 108 -13.90 -5.60 1.18
C GLY A 108 -14.07 -5.35 -0.31
N GLN A 109 -14.61 -6.33 -1.05
CA GLN A 109 -14.86 -6.19 -2.48
C GLN A 109 -15.93 -5.13 -2.76
N SER A 110 -17.08 -5.20 -2.07
CA SER A 110 -18.18 -4.23 -2.24
C SER A 110 -17.74 -2.81 -1.84
N PHE A 111 -16.96 -2.69 -0.76
CA PHE A 111 -16.35 -1.43 -0.34
C PHE A 111 -15.40 -0.89 -1.40
N GLY A 112 -14.56 -1.75 -1.98
CA GLY A 112 -13.60 -1.38 -2.99
C GLY A 112 -14.19 -0.85 -4.29
N GLN A 113 -15.37 -1.34 -4.69
CA GLN A 113 -16.02 -0.93 -5.95
C GLN A 113 -16.33 0.57 -6.01
N GLN A 114 -16.54 1.24 -4.86
CA GLN A 114 -16.76 2.70 -4.84
C GLN A 114 -15.55 3.51 -5.37
N PHE A 115 -14.36 2.90 -5.44
CA PHE A 115 -13.12 3.51 -5.93
C PHE A 115 -12.69 3.00 -7.32
N ALA A 116 -13.56 2.26 -8.01
CA ALA A 116 -13.28 1.79 -9.36
C ALA A 116 -12.93 2.96 -10.29
N GLY A 117 -11.90 2.80 -11.11
CA GLY A 117 -11.39 3.86 -11.99
C GLY A 117 -10.50 4.91 -11.31
N ARG A 118 -10.40 4.91 -9.97
CA ARG A 118 -9.50 5.78 -9.19
C ARG A 118 -8.30 5.02 -8.63
N VAL A 119 -8.45 3.72 -8.42
CA VAL A 119 -7.36 2.82 -8.00
C VAL A 119 -7.20 1.67 -8.98
N ALA A 120 -6.01 1.08 -9.02
CA ALA A 120 -5.72 -0.06 -9.90
C ALA A 120 -6.15 -1.41 -9.30
N ASN A 121 -6.50 -1.46 -8.01
CA ASN A 121 -6.78 -2.68 -7.26
C ASN A 121 -8.06 -2.57 -6.42
N PRO A 122 -9.23 -2.25 -7.01
CA PRO A 122 -10.45 -1.97 -6.25
C PRO A 122 -10.85 -3.14 -5.32
N GLU A 123 -10.74 -4.38 -5.78
CA GLU A 123 -11.15 -5.56 -4.98
C GLU A 123 -10.25 -5.83 -3.76
N GLU A 124 -9.05 -5.26 -3.73
CA GLU A 124 -8.02 -5.55 -2.72
C GLU A 124 -7.59 -4.28 -1.97
N VAL A 125 -8.44 -3.26 -1.94
CA VAL A 125 -8.17 -2.01 -1.20
C VAL A 125 -8.10 -2.29 0.31
N LEU A 126 -8.98 -3.14 0.84
CA LEU A 126 -9.00 -3.51 2.25
C LEU A 126 -8.32 -4.86 2.48
N LEU A 127 -7.39 -4.91 3.42
CA LEU A 127 -6.79 -6.14 3.93
C LEU A 127 -7.12 -6.29 5.42
N PHE A 128 -8.13 -7.10 5.72
CA PHE A 128 -8.51 -7.39 7.10
C PHE A 128 -7.52 -8.35 7.75
N HIS A 129 -7.15 -8.05 8.99
CA HIS A 129 -6.37 -8.96 9.83
C HIS A 129 -6.84 -8.90 11.28
N ARG A 130 -6.50 -9.93 12.05
CA ARG A 130 -6.68 -9.95 13.50
C ARG A 130 -5.31 -9.81 14.13
N ARG A 131 -5.20 -9.07 15.22
CA ARG A 131 -4.00 -9.09 16.06
C ARG A 131 -3.84 -10.51 16.57
N GLY A 132 -2.75 -11.15 16.17
CA GLY A 132 -2.42 -12.47 16.69
C GLY A 132 -2.32 -12.36 18.20
N GLY A 133 -3.12 -13.13 18.94
CA GLY A 133 -2.65 -13.62 20.23
C GLY A 133 -1.28 -14.22 19.98
N SER A 134 -0.31 -13.94 20.85
CA SER A 134 1.01 -14.57 20.84
C SER A 134 0.88 -15.99 20.29
N ARG A 135 1.48 -16.30 19.13
CA ARG A 135 1.73 -17.70 18.81
C ARG A 135 2.53 -18.19 19.99
N GLY A 136 1.89 -18.96 20.87
CA GLY A 136 2.56 -19.65 21.95
C GLY A 136 3.76 -20.33 21.33
N ALA A 137 4.92 -20.15 21.94
CA ALA A 137 6.12 -20.87 21.60
C ALA A 137 5.72 -22.32 21.34
N ALA A 138 5.80 -22.75 20.07
CA ALA A 138 5.57 -24.14 19.73
C ALA A 138 6.67 -24.91 20.47
N ALA A 139 6.26 -25.63 21.51
CA ALA A 139 7.13 -26.50 22.27
C ALA A 139 7.87 -27.41 21.28
N VAL A 140 9.19 -27.34 21.35
CA VAL A 140 10.11 -28.23 20.63
C VAL A 140 9.77 -29.66 21.06
N GLY A 141 9.19 -30.43 20.15
CA GLY A 141 9.03 -31.88 20.31
C GLY A 141 10.21 -32.57 19.65
N GLU A 142 11.08 -33.15 20.47
CA GLU A 142 12.16 -34.06 20.08
C GLU A 142 11.58 -35.33 19.43
N TRP A 143 12.15 -35.73 18.28
CA TRP A 143 12.31 -37.12 17.85
C TRP A 143 13.66 -37.24 17.15
#